data_AF-A0A3A9SV79-F1
#
_entry.id   AF-A0A3A9SV79-F1
#
_cell.length_a   1.000
_cell.length_b   1.000
_cell.length_c   1.000
_cell.angle_alpha   90.00
_cell.angle_beta   90.00
_cell.angle_gamma   90.00
#
_symmetry.space_group_name_H-M   'P 1'
#
loop_
_entity.id
_entity.type
_entity.pdbx_description
1 polymer ?
#
loop_
_entity_poly.entity_id
_entity_poly.type
_entity_poly.pdbx_seq_one_letter_code
_entity_poly.pdbx_strand_id
1 'polypeptide(L)'
;MKRRGLTLFAGLASAGVLALTGIVGAQAPANTETTETVEYKVKENASSLSECGDSGRIGIASGCKTFDEEIARSCFGDRYAYIYLKGYDGLVLMITQDGSNGSTINGITFPNTLELKEAGNDIYEAHFYTQGKDGVTLAGYLKTDGNHPLRIKDGVIYACNYDSYETYILSSDGKELVHKDYVNDDLWGYTNDTNKEENRIEFTGGQKEYHELRDNYYRASEIDLTMKEMPREANDSSLSLCGNWKSIGTLSFYTDFQNCIDNLDSQRCNYAKVKVGNYDGDVLAVQPKNEPRCVYFFTKKDGENVRVAGFLYTDGTHPVKIKDGVIYACNENSFETYLITPDGKELVHKDYVNKSNWGYTNDSSDQSKRVDYTGKFNDSKLWDAYNSASEISFNLTAWK
;
A
#
# COMPACT_ATOMS: atom_id res chain seq x y z
N MET A 1 18.49 -39.39 39.97
CA MET A 1 18.16 -39.19 38.54
C MET A 1 18.21 -37.69 38.23
N LYS A 2 18.75 -37.35 37.05
CA LYS A 2 19.36 -36.06 36.70
C LYS A 2 18.35 -34.90 36.64
N ARG A 3 18.75 -33.75 37.20
CA ARG A 3 18.18 -32.39 36.97
C ARG A 3 18.98 -31.67 35.87
N ARG A 4 18.29 -30.95 34.99
CA ARG A 4 18.76 -29.82 34.15
C ARG A 4 17.49 -28.98 33.88
N GLY A 5 17.39 -27.66 34.05
CA GLY A 5 18.37 -26.59 34.17
C GLY A 5 17.93 -25.48 33.21
N LEU A 6 17.13 -24.52 33.68
CA LEU A 6 16.76 -23.32 32.93
C LEU A 6 17.56 -22.16 33.52
N THR A 7 18.47 -21.58 32.74
CA THR A 7 19.35 -20.48 33.16
C THR A 7 18.72 -19.16 32.71
N LEU A 8 18.25 -18.38 33.67
CA LEU A 8 17.98 -16.94 33.52
C LEU A 8 19.31 -16.18 33.58
N PHE A 9 19.57 -15.31 32.60
CA PHE A 9 20.56 -14.25 32.75
C PHE A 9 19.86 -12.91 32.96
N ALA A 10 19.87 -12.48 34.22
CA ALA A 10 19.76 -11.09 34.61
C ALA A 10 21.18 -10.50 34.65
N GLY A 11 21.37 -9.31 34.07
CA GLY A 11 22.60 -8.53 34.13
C GLY A 11 22.30 -7.05 34.31
N LEU A 12 22.23 -6.62 35.58
CA LEU A 12 22.47 -5.25 36.07
C LEU A 12 23.90 -4.78 35.66
N ALA A 13 24.35 -3.52 35.67
CA ALA A 13 23.82 -2.18 35.84
C ALA A 13 25.02 -1.20 35.75
N SER A 14 24.77 0.07 35.42
CA SER A 14 25.58 1.25 35.85
C SER A 14 24.86 2.51 35.34
N ALA A 15 24.11 3.31 36.11
CA ALA A 15 24.39 4.11 37.31
C ALA A 15 25.26 5.38 37.08
N GLY A 16 24.67 6.55 37.34
CA GLY A 16 25.30 7.88 37.48
C GLY A 16 24.92 8.86 36.36
N VAL A 17 24.33 10.04 36.56
CA VAL A 17 24.49 11.02 37.66
C VAL A 17 23.19 11.81 37.89
N LEU A 18 22.88 12.05 39.17
CA LEU A 18 21.85 12.96 39.69
C LEU A 18 22.37 14.40 39.79
N ALA A 19 21.48 15.34 39.47
CA ALA A 19 21.26 16.67 40.08
C ALA A 19 22.44 17.63 40.37
N LEU A 20 22.38 18.81 39.75
CA LEU A 20 22.81 20.06 40.40
C LEU A 20 21.84 21.20 40.07
N THR A 21 21.37 21.83 41.15
CA THR A 21 20.32 22.85 41.27
C THR A 21 20.74 24.24 40.80
N GLY A 22 19.77 25.04 40.32
CA GLY A 22 19.89 26.51 40.26
C GLY A 22 18.60 27.19 39.81
N ILE A 23 17.73 27.57 40.76
CA ILE A 23 16.61 28.50 40.57
C ILE A 23 17.14 29.93 40.77
N VAL A 24 17.00 30.84 39.79
CA VAL A 24 16.56 32.25 39.96
C VAL A 24 15.99 32.74 38.62
N GLY A 25 14.81 33.36 38.64
CA GLY A 25 14.00 33.65 37.47
C GLY A 25 14.28 34.95 36.70
N ALA A 26 13.63 35.06 35.53
CA ALA A 26 13.28 36.30 34.85
C ALA A 26 12.09 36.02 33.90
N GLN A 27 11.18 37.00 33.78
CA GLN A 27 9.93 36.94 33.01
C GLN A 27 10.14 37.18 31.50
N ALA A 28 9.28 36.51 30.68
CA ALA A 28 8.82 36.83 29.31
C ALA A 28 9.81 36.74 28.12
N PRO A 29 9.34 36.66 26.83
CA PRO A 29 8.00 36.41 26.29
C PRO A 29 7.91 35.11 25.45
N ALA A 30 6.72 34.83 24.90
CA ALA A 30 6.44 33.71 24.01
C ALA A 30 7.41 33.64 22.82
N ASN A 31 8.22 32.58 22.76
CA ASN A 31 8.90 32.17 21.54
C ASN A 31 7.93 31.33 20.73
N THR A 32 7.39 31.93 19.67
CA THR A 32 6.93 31.21 18.49
C THR A 32 8.06 30.29 18.02
N GLU A 33 7.83 28.98 18.04
CA GLU A 33 8.71 28.01 17.39
C GLU A 33 8.78 28.35 15.89
N THR A 34 9.87 28.99 15.47
CA THR A 34 10.24 29.04 14.06
C THR A 34 10.57 27.61 13.63
N THR A 35 9.66 27.02 12.86
CA THR A 35 9.92 25.77 12.14
C THR A 35 10.99 26.08 11.09
N GLU A 36 12.25 25.74 11.38
CA GLU A 36 13.31 25.84 10.39
C GLU A 36 13.09 24.75 9.32
N THR A 37 12.45 25.11 8.21
CA THR A 37 12.56 24.35 6.96
C THR A 37 13.98 24.49 6.43
N VAL A 38 14.86 23.56 6.82
CA VAL A 38 16.18 23.42 6.18
C VAL A 38 15.95 22.84 4.80
N GLU A 39 16.10 23.69 3.78
CA GLU A 39 16.07 23.28 2.37
C GLU A 39 17.31 22.41 2.10
N TYR A 40 17.13 21.08 2.11
CA TYR A 40 18.19 20.13 1.85
C TYR A 40 18.40 20.02 0.33
N LYS A 41 19.51 20.58 -0.17
CA LYS A 41 19.88 20.46 -1.58
C LYS A 41 20.51 19.08 -1.83
N VAL A 42 19.71 18.15 -2.32
CA VAL A 42 20.19 16.87 -2.84
C VAL A 42 20.98 17.15 -4.13
N LYS A 43 22.22 16.66 -4.23
CA LYS A 43 23.02 16.75 -5.45
C LYS A 43 22.70 15.57 -6.36
N GLU A 44 22.74 15.78 -7.67
CA GLU A 44 22.51 14.74 -8.70
C GLU A 44 23.34 13.48 -8.40
N ASN A 45 22.66 12.33 -8.30
CA ASN A 45 23.28 11.03 -8.09
C ASN A 45 23.63 10.39 -9.44
N ALA A 46 24.82 9.80 -9.55
CA ALA A 46 25.34 9.18 -10.78
C ALA A 46 24.76 7.78 -11.09
N SER A 47 23.72 7.34 -10.40
CA SER A 47 23.16 5.98 -10.54
C SER A 47 22.18 5.90 -11.72
N SER A 48 22.21 4.76 -12.42
CA SER A 48 21.27 4.41 -13.48
C SER A 48 19.94 3.84 -12.97
N LEU A 49 19.87 3.49 -11.69
CA LEU A 49 18.75 2.75 -11.06
C LEU A 49 18.04 3.53 -9.95
N SER A 50 18.71 4.55 -9.42
CA SER A 50 18.18 5.33 -8.31
C SER A 50 17.73 6.70 -8.81
N GLU A 51 16.41 6.94 -8.81
CA GLU A 51 15.87 8.30 -8.68
C GLU A 51 16.08 8.85 -7.24
N CYS A 52 16.97 8.22 -6.45
CA CYS A 52 17.33 8.59 -5.07
C CYS A 52 17.89 10.02 -4.95
N GLY A 53 18.09 10.75 -6.04
CA GLY A 53 18.51 12.15 -6.03
C GLY A 53 17.43 13.18 -6.36
N ASP A 54 16.34 12.82 -7.07
CA ASP A 54 15.73 13.80 -7.99
C ASP A 54 14.20 13.87 -8.01
N SER A 55 13.49 13.13 -7.15
CA SER A 55 12.02 13.18 -7.16
C SER A 55 11.40 14.32 -6.35
N GLY A 56 12.20 15.12 -5.64
CA GLY A 56 11.72 16.15 -4.72
C GLY A 56 10.84 15.60 -3.57
N ARG A 57 10.79 14.28 -3.39
CA ARG A 57 9.92 13.57 -2.42
C ARG A 57 10.68 12.94 -1.26
N ILE A 58 12.00 12.81 -1.37
CA ILE A 58 12.85 12.22 -0.33
C ILE A 58 12.96 13.19 0.85
N GLY A 59 12.92 12.65 2.06
CA GLY A 59 12.90 13.43 3.29
C GLY A 59 11.56 14.11 3.58
N ILE A 60 10.55 13.96 2.71
CA ILE A 60 9.21 14.51 2.93
C ILE A 60 8.41 13.58 3.84
N ALA A 61 7.71 14.19 4.81
CA ALA A 61 6.75 13.49 5.64
C ALA A 61 5.64 12.89 4.77
N SER A 62 5.37 11.61 4.94
CA SER A 62 4.37 10.90 4.15
C SER A 62 2.95 11.40 4.44
N GLY A 63 2.74 12.09 5.56
CA GLY A 63 1.43 12.48 6.09
C GLY A 63 0.86 11.47 7.09
N CYS A 64 1.44 10.27 7.17
CA CYS A 64 1.13 9.26 8.17
C CYS A 64 1.95 9.49 9.44
N LYS A 65 1.36 9.18 10.60
CA LYS A 65 2.00 9.28 11.92
C LYS A 65 2.71 8.01 12.32
N THR A 66 2.29 6.87 11.79
CA THR A 66 2.83 5.56 12.14
C THR A 66 3.03 4.69 10.90
N PHE A 67 3.93 3.71 10.99
CA PHE A 67 4.09 2.68 9.96
C PHE A 67 2.80 1.92 9.68
N ASP A 68 1.96 1.67 10.69
CA ASP A 68 0.68 0.98 10.50
C ASP A 68 -0.28 1.82 9.63
N GLU A 69 -0.29 3.15 9.79
CA GLU A 69 -1.04 4.05 8.91
C GLU A 69 -0.48 4.05 7.48
N GLU A 70 0.84 4.00 7.32
CA GLU A 70 1.49 3.94 6.02
C GLU A 70 1.16 2.62 5.29
N ILE A 71 1.26 1.49 5.98
CA ILE A 71 0.86 0.17 5.47
C ILE A 71 -0.63 0.16 5.16
N ALA A 72 -1.48 0.77 6.00
CA ALA A 72 -2.91 0.84 5.74
C ALA A 72 -3.21 1.61 4.44
N ARG A 73 -2.45 2.68 4.18
CA ARG A 73 -2.56 3.53 2.99
C ARG A 73 -2.03 2.88 1.70
N SER A 74 -1.08 1.96 1.80
CA SER A 74 -0.50 1.27 0.64
C SER A 74 -1.55 0.49 -0.16
N CYS A 75 -1.28 0.29 -1.46
CA CYS A 75 -2.19 -0.40 -2.36
C CYS A 75 -2.35 -1.88 -1.96
N PHE A 76 -3.48 -2.48 -2.35
CA PHE A 76 -3.67 -3.90 -2.21
C PHE A 76 -2.74 -4.65 -3.18
N GLY A 77 -2.09 -5.72 -2.70
CA GLY A 77 -1.01 -6.39 -3.43
C GLY A 77 0.38 -5.82 -3.11
N ASP A 78 0.46 -4.65 -2.46
CA ASP A 78 1.72 -4.21 -1.88
C ASP A 78 2.12 -5.16 -0.76
N ARG A 79 3.40 -5.52 -0.77
CA ARG A 79 4.03 -6.31 0.28
C ARG A 79 4.95 -5.41 1.09
N TYR A 80 5.14 -5.74 2.35
CA TYR A 80 6.00 -4.93 3.22
C TYR A 80 6.95 -5.77 4.05
N ALA A 81 8.05 -5.17 4.47
CA ALA A 81 8.97 -5.75 5.44
C ALA A 81 9.44 -4.68 6.41
N TYR A 82 9.71 -5.09 7.65
CA TYR A 82 10.49 -4.30 8.58
C TYR A 82 11.93 -4.78 8.55
N ILE A 83 12.85 -3.87 8.26
CA ILE A 83 14.27 -4.18 8.09
C ILE A 83 15.13 -3.22 8.92
N TYR A 84 16.38 -3.62 9.16
CA TYR A 84 17.40 -2.77 9.75
C TYR A 84 18.44 -2.43 8.69
N LEU A 85 18.70 -1.15 8.50
CA LEU A 85 19.69 -0.66 7.53
C LEU A 85 20.89 -0.08 8.25
N LYS A 86 22.08 -0.41 7.75
CA LYS A 86 23.34 0.16 8.22
C LYS A 86 23.28 1.67 8.08
N GLY A 87 23.86 2.37 9.05
CA GLY A 87 23.90 3.84 9.08
C GLY A 87 22.77 4.48 9.87
N TYR A 88 21.65 3.78 10.14
CA TYR A 88 20.52 4.28 10.92
C TYR A 88 20.20 3.39 12.13
N ASP A 89 20.01 4.00 13.30
CA ASP A 89 19.68 3.30 14.54
C ASP A 89 18.17 3.27 14.76
N GLY A 90 17.47 2.58 13.86
CA GLY A 90 16.02 2.49 13.90
C GLY A 90 15.46 1.48 12.90
N LEU A 91 14.18 1.19 13.07
CA LEU A 91 13.43 0.30 12.20
C LEU A 91 13.08 1.03 10.89
N VAL A 92 13.20 0.34 9.77
CA VAL A 92 12.82 0.83 8.45
C VAL A 92 11.66 0.00 7.94
N LEU A 93 10.60 0.67 7.48
CA LEU A 93 9.50 0.04 6.76
C LEU A 93 9.82 0.08 5.27
N MET A 94 9.91 -1.09 4.64
CA MET A 94 10.01 -1.23 3.19
C MET A 94 8.65 -1.63 2.65
N ILE A 95 8.15 -0.93 1.62
CA ILE A 95 6.93 -1.29 0.88
C ILE A 95 7.29 -1.49 -0.58
N THR A 96 6.99 -2.67 -1.11
CA THR A 96 7.12 -2.99 -2.53
C THR A 96 5.75 -3.06 -3.18
N GLN A 97 5.65 -2.52 -4.40
CA GLN A 97 4.48 -2.74 -5.24
C GLN A 97 4.77 -3.99 -6.06
N ASP A 98 3.97 -5.04 -5.85
CA ASP A 98 4.02 -6.17 -6.78
C ASP A 98 3.61 -5.65 -8.15
N GLY A 99 4.53 -5.83 -9.11
CA GLY A 99 4.49 -5.34 -10.49
C GLY A 99 3.32 -5.85 -11.34
N SER A 100 2.16 -6.10 -10.74
CA SER A 100 0.89 -5.99 -11.42
C SER A 100 0.87 -4.61 -12.09
N ASN A 101 0.97 -4.64 -13.42
CA ASN A 101 0.75 -3.52 -14.33
C ASN A 101 -0.71 -3.06 -14.21
N GLY A 102 -1.09 -2.61 -13.02
CA GLY A 102 -2.34 -1.94 -12.77
C GLY A 102 -2.28 -0.60 -13.45
N SER A 103 -3.31 -0.28 -14.25
CA SER A 103 -3.42 1.06 -14.79
C SER A 103 -3.63 2.00 -13.61
N THR A 104 -2.73 2.94 -13.36
CA THR A 104 -2.98 4.01 -12.39
C THR A 104 -3.65 5.16 -13.13
N ILE A 105 -4.86 5.53 -12.72
CA ILE A 105 -5.56 6.71 -13.26
C ILE A 105 -5.68 7.71 -12.09
N ASN A 106 -4.93 8.82 -12.19
CA ASN A 106 -4.96 9.94 -11.25
C ASN A 106 -4.84 9.55 -9.77
N GLY A 107 -3.89 8.66 -9.46
CA GLY A 107 -3.57 8.22 -8.09
C GLY A 107 -4.40 7.05 -7.57
N ILE A 108 -5.33 6.51 -8.38
CA ILE A 108 -6.05 5.27 -8.08
C ILE A 108 -5.48 4.16 -8.98
N THR A 109 -4.85 3.16 -8.36
CA THR A 109 -4.29 2.00 -9.06
C THR A 109 -5.36 0.92 -9.21
N PHE A 110 -5.69 0.60 -10.46
CA PHE A 110 -6.65 -0.45 -10.81
C PHE A 110 -5.87 -1.75 -10.98
N PRO A 111 -5.99 -2.75 -10.08
CA PRO A 111 -5.21 -3.98 -10.19
C PRO A 111 -5.58 -4.71 -11.49
N ASN A 112 -4.57 -5.15 -12.23
CA ASN A 112 -4.76 -6.12 -13.29
C ASN A 112 -4.90 -7.49 -12.61
N THR A 113 -6.15 -7.94 -12.43
CA THR A 113 -6.52 -9.06 -11.54
C THR A 113 -6.02 -10.45 -11.98
N LEU A 114 -5.28 -10.54 -13.09
CA LEU A 114 -5.01 -11.81 -13.74
C LEU A 114 -3.76 -12.56 -13.28
N GLU A 115 -2.82 -11.95 -12.54
CA GLU A 115 -1.60 -12.65 -12.08
C GLU A 115 -1.11 -12.23 -10.69
N LEU A 116 -1.94 -12.35 -9.65
CA LEU A 116 -1.45 -12.56 -8.28
C LEU A 116 -0.92 -14.00 -8.10
N LYS A 117 -0.21 -14.54 -9.11
CA LYS A 117 0.48 -15.83 -8.99
C LYS A 117 1.61 -15.62 -7.99
N GLU A 118 1.68 -16.48 -6.98
CA GLU A 118 2.83 -16.76 -6.10
C GLU A 118 4.04 -15.88 -6.38
N ALA A 119 3.93 -14.58 -6.12
CA ALA A 119 5.01 -13.67 -6.43
C ALA A 119 6.08 -14.04 -5.42
N GLY A 120 7.15 -14.68 -5.89
CA GLY A 120 8.31 -14.98 -5.06
C GLY A 120 8.80 -13.70 -4.39
N ASN A 121 9.78 -13.81 -3.49
CA ASN A 121 10.34 -12.63 -2.81
C ASN A 121 11.20 -11.72 -3.73
N ASP A 122 10.95 -11.79 -5.03
CA ASP A 122 11.56 -10.93 -6.03
C ASP A 122 10.97 -9.53 -5.92
N ILE A 123 11.81 -8.57 -5.56
CA ILE A 123 11.45 -7.17 -5.37
C ILE A 123 12.17 -6.35 -6.44
N TYR A 124 11.44 -5.80 -7.41
CA TYR A 124 12.03 -4.96 -8.44
C TYR A 124 11.82 -3.48 -8.19
N GLU A 125 10.99 -3.13 -7.20
CA GLU A 125 10.66 -1.76 -6.85
C GLU A 125 10.30 -1.66 -5.37
N ALA A 126 10.91 -0.73 -4.62
CA ALA A 126 10.64 -0.57 -3.19
C ALA A 126 10.77 0.88 -2.73
N HIS A 127 9.87 1.27 -1.83
CA HIS A 127 9.91 2.50 -1.06
C HIS A 127 10.40 2.20 0.37
N PHE A 128 11.27 3.06 0.90
CA PHE A 128 11.85 2.90 2.24
C PHE A 128 11.40 4.05 3.12
N TYR A 129 10.81 3.74 4.26
CA TYR A 129 10.25 4.69 5.21
C TYR A 129 10.91 4.57 6.58
N THR A 130 11.13 5.71 7.23
CA THR A 130 11.54 5.80 8.63
C THR A 130 10.43 6.45 9.45
N GLN A 131 10.42 6.21 10.77
CA GLN A 131 9.44 6.83 11.67
C GLN A 131 10.16 7.68 12.72
N GLY A 132 9.93 8.99 12.67
CA GLY A 132 10.41 9.96 13.64
C GLY A 132 9.30 10.40 14.60
N LYS A 133 9.60 11.44 15.41
CA LYS A 133 8.61 12.05 16.32
C LYS A 133 7.44 12.70 15.57
N ASP A 134 7.71 13.23 14.38
CA ASP A 134 6.74 14.02 13.62
C ASP A 134 5.87 13.17 12.67
N GLY A 135 6.24 11.89 12.50
CA GLY A 135 5.53 10.91 11.68
C GLY A 135 6.48 10.05 10.84
N VAL A 136 5.93 9.51 9.76
CA VAL A 136 6.65 8.66 8.80
C VAL A 136 7.25 9.53 7.69
N THR A 137 8.49 9.24 7.30
CA THR A 137 9.24 9.95 6.26
C THR A 137 9.67 8.97 5.18
N LEU A 138 9.48 9.33 3.90
CA LEU A 138 10.04 8.56 2.78
C LEU A 138 11.54 8.85 2.69
N ALA A 139 12.36 7.84 3.00
CA ALA A 139 13.81 7.95 2.99
C ALA A 139 14.41 7.61 1.63
N GLY A 140 13.76 6.80 0.80
CA GLY A 140 14.28 6.51 -0.53
C GLY A 140 13.39 5.59 -1.35
N TYR A 141 13.77 5.43 -2.60
CA TYR A 141 13.09 4.60 -3.59
C TYR A 141 14.13 3.91 -4.47
N LEU A 142 13.97 2.60 -4.65
CA LEU A 142 14.83 1.81 -5.54
C LEU A 142 14.00 1.07 -6.56
N LYS A 143 14.51 1.01 -7.79
CA LYS A 143 13.97 0.22 -8.89
C LYS A 143 15.09 -0.54 -9.59
N THR A 144 14.90 -1.83 -9.87
CA THR A 144 15.88 -2.65 -10.60
C THR A 144 15.35 -3.07 -11.97
N ASP A 145 16.16 -3.81 -12.73
CA ASP A 145 15.94 -4.13 -14.14
C ASP A 145 14.96 -5.28 -14.43
N GLY A 146 14.26 -5.80 -13.41
CA GLY A 146 13.36 -6.94 -13.57
C GLY A 146 14.04 -8.32 -13.61
N ASN A 147 15.38 -8.39 -13.61
CA ASN A 147 16.14 -9.65 -13.57
C ASN A 147 16.97 -9.78 -12.29
N HIS A 148 17.20 -8.68 -11.59
CA HIS A 148 18.01 -8.61 -10.37
C HIS A 148 17.16 -8.03 -9.22
N PRO A 149 16.40 -8.85 -8.48
CA PRO A 149 15.60 -8.37 -7.37
C PRO A 149 16.47 -7.77 -6.26
N LEU A 150 15.90 -6.86 -5.47
CA LEU A 150 16.56 -6.29 -4.29
C LEU A 150 16.92 -7.41 -3.31
N ARG A 151 18.13 -7.30 -2.75
CA ARG A 151 18.64 -8.22 -1.73
C ARG A 151 19.19 -7.46 -0.54
N ILE A 152 19.29 -8.13 0.60
CA ILE A 152 19.84 -7.55 1.82
C ILE A 152 20.90 -8.45 2.45
N LYS A 153 21.96 -7.84 2.96
CA LYS A 153 22.95 -8.52 3.81
C LYS A 153 23.62 -7.53 4.75
N ASP A 154 23.72 -7.87 6.03
CA ASP A 154 24.39 -7.06 7.05
C ASP A 154 23.91 -5.59 7.09
N GLY A 155 22.61 -5.39 6.85
CA GLY A 155 21.97 -4.07 6.79
C GLY A 155 22.29 -3.25 5.54
N VAL A 156 22.90 -3.84 4.51
CA VAL A 156 23.17 -3.20 3.21
C VAL A 156 22.19 -3.75 2.18
N ILE A 157 21.50 -2.85 1.47
CA ILE A 157 20.65 -3.21 0.34
C ILE A 157 21.52 -3.32 -0.91
N TYR A 158 21.27 -4.35 -1.71
CA TYR A 158 21.88 -4.55 -3.01
C TYR A 158 20.80 -4.38 -4.07
N ALA A 159 21.02 -3.43 -5.00
CA ALA A 159 20.08 -3.09 -6.05
C ALA A 159 20.81 -3.08 -7.40
N CYS A 160 21.37 -4.23 -7.77
CA CYS A 160 22.17 -4.37 -8.99
C CYS A 160 21.27 -4.46 -10.24
N ASN A 161 21.84 -4.22 -11.43
CA ASN A 161 21.24 -4.58 -12.72
C ASN A 161 22.23 -5.42 -13.55
N TYR A 162 22.01 -5.58 -14.85
CA TYR A 162 22.94 -6.29 -15.73
C TYR A 162 24.35 -5.69 -15.78
N ASP A 163 24.44 -4.37 -15.75
CA ASP A 163 25.64 -3.59 -16.07
C ASP A 163 26.22 -2.87 -14.84
N SER A 164 25.62 -3.05 -13.65
CA SER A 164 26.08 -2.38 -12.43
C SER A 164 25.98 -3.25 -11.17
N TYR A 165 26.91 -2.97 -10.26
CA TYR A 165 26.88 -3.34 -8.86
C TYR A 165 26.58 -2.09 -8.03
N GLU A 166 25.44 -2.09 -7.34
CA GLU A 166 24.97 -0.94 -6.56
C GLU A 166 24.54 -1.40 -5.16
N THR A 167 25.01 -0.68 -4.13
CA THR A 167 24.61 -0.92 -2.75
C THR A 167 24.18 0.34 -2.04
N TYR A 168 23.26 0.20 -1.09
CA TYR A 168 22.60 1.31 -0.41
C TYR A 168 22.56 1.09 1.10
N ILE A 169 22.68 2.18 1.83
CA ILE A 169 22.57 2.28 3.29
C ILE A 169 21.73 3.50 3.65
N LEU A 170 21.39 3.70 4.91
CA LEU A 170 20.56 4.83 5.33
C LEU A 170 21.40 5.94 5.98
N SER A 171 21.00 7.19 5.78
CA SER A 171 21.54 8.33 6.51
C SER A 171 21.28 8.16 8.01
N SER A 172 22.14 8.73 8.85
CA SER A 172 22.01 8.57 10.32
C SER A 172 20.79 9.25 10.91
N ASP A 173 20.23 10.24 10.22
CA ASP A 173 18.97 10.88 10.57
C ASP A 173 17.74 10.16 9.98
N GLY A 174 17.96 9.11 9.19
CA GLY A 174 16.92 8.30 8.57
C GLY A 174 16.15 8.99 7.45
N LYS A 175 16.63 10.14 6.96
CA LYS A 175 15.92 10.93 5.93
C LYS A 175 16.24 10.53 4.50
N GLU A 176 17.33 9.81 4.28
CA GLU A 176 17.84 9.54 2.94
C GLU A 176 18.45 8.15 2.84
N LEU A 177 18.09 7.43 1.78
CA LEU A 177 18.77 6.22 1.34
C LEU A 177 19.96 6.65 0.47
N VAL A 178 21.16 6.35 0.96
CA VAL A 178 22.42 6.83 0.41
C VAL A 178 23.13 5.72 -0.34
N HIS A 179 23.67 6.07 -1.51
CA HIS A 179 24.49 5.16 -2.29
C HIS A 179 25.83 4.90 -1.61
N LYS A 180 26.08 3.63 -1.29
CA LYS A 180 27.29 3.15 -0.65
C LYS A 180 28.33 2.79 -1.71
N ASP A 181 28.09 1.76 -2.51
CA ASP A 181 29.02 1.33 -3.57
C ASP A 181 28.35 1.39 -4.93
N TYR A 182 29.11 1.81 -5.94
CA TYR A 182 28.72 1.83 -7.35
C TYR A 182 29.88 1.33 -8.20
N VAL A 183 29.70 0.30 -9.01
CA VAL A 183 30.67 -0.06 -10.05
C VAL A 183 29.90 -0.56 -11.26
N ASN A 184 30.17 -0.01 -12.44
CA ASN A 184 29.58 -0.51 -13.69
C ASN A 184 30.48 -1.54 -14.40
N ASP A 185 29.98 -2.11 -15.48
CA ASP A 185 30.68 -3.09 -16.32
C ASP A 185 31.88 -2.52 -17.09
N ASP A 186 31.93 -1.19 -17.29
CA ASP A 186 33.13 -0.44 -17.73
C ASP A 186 34.21 -0.31 -16.64
N LEU A 187 34.01 -0.94 -15.46
CA LEU A 187 34.90 -0.90 -14.30
C LEU A 187 35.10 0.51 -13.74
N TRP A 188 34.13 1.39 -13.94
CA TRP A 188 34.11 2.73 -13.39
C TRP A 188 33.15 2.83 -12.19
N GLY A 189 33.57 3.55 -11.17
CA GLY A 189 32.74 3.83 -10.01
C GLY A 189 33.53 4.07 -8.73
N TYR A 190 32.93 3.72 -7.59
CA TYR A 190 33.48 3.92 -6.26
C TYR A 190 32.97 2.89 -5.25
N THR A 191 33.72 2.77 -4.16
CA THR A 191 33.29 2.10 -2.94
C THR A 191 33.22 3.10 -1.81
N ASN A 192 32.38 2.83 -0.81
CA ASN A 192 32.27 3.67 0.38
C ASN A 192 32.02 2.82 1.62
N ASP A 193 32.80 3.03 2.67
CA ASP A 193 32.56 2.38 3.96
C ASP A 193 31.51 3.09 4.82
N THR A 194 31.09 4.29 4.39
CA THR A 194 30.19 5.19 5.12
C THR A 194 29.06 5.70 4.23
N ASN A 195 28.17 6.53 4.77
CA ASN A 195 27.12 7.23 4.04
C ASN A 195 27.53 8.65 3.60
N LYS A 196 28.83 8.97 3.61
CA LYS A 196 29.36 10.29 3.29
C LYS A 196 30.03 10.30 1.94
N GLU A 197 29.63 11.19 1.05
CA GLU A 197 30.16 11.25 -0.31
C GLU A 197 31.66 11.54 -0.33
N GLU A 198 32.15 12.38 0.59
CA GLU A 198 33.56 12.74 0.69
C GLU A 198 34.48 11.57 1.06
N ASN A 199 33.91 10.45 1.53
CA ASN A 199 34.63 9.23 1.88
C ASN A 199 34.63 8.20 0.74
N ARG A 200 34.01 8.50 -0.41
CA ARG A 200 34.04 7.61 -1.58
C ARG A 200 35.47 7.43 -2.06
N ILE A 201 35.84 6.17 -2.33
CA ILE A 201 37.13 5.79 -2.90
C ILE A 201 36.87 5.28 -4.30
N GLU A 202 37.55 5.88 -5.28
CA GLU A 202 37.49 5.45 -6.69
C GLU A 202 37.81 3.95 -6.81
N PHE A 203 37.00 3.24 -7.58
CA PHE A 203 37.22 1.83 -7.84
C PHE A 203 38.36 1.67 -8.84
N THR A 204 39.49 1.12 -8.40
CA THR A 204 40.67 0.85 -9.25
C THR A 204 40.87 -0.63 -9.55
N GLY A 205 39.85 -1.46 -9.27
CA GLY A 205 39.89 -2.91 -9.48
C GLY A 205 39.74 -3.29 -10.95
N GLY A 206 40.09 -4.53 -11.30
CA GLY A 206 39.84 -5.10 -12.62
C GLY A 206 38.54 -5.90 -12.66
N GLN A 207 38.35 -6.60 -13.78
CA GLN A 207 37.20 -7.48 -14.01
C GLN A 207 37.02 -8.53 -12.89
N LYS A 208 38.12 -9.03 -12.32
CA LYS A 208 38.08 -10.02 -11.24
C LYS A 208 37.45 -9.44 -9.99
N GLU A 209 37.90 -8.26 -9.56
CA GLU A 209 37.37 -7.56 -8.39
C GLU A 209 35.91 -7.14 -8.61
N TYR A 210 35.53 -6.73 -9.82
CA TYR A 210 34.13 -6.47 -10.17
C TYR A 210 33.25 -7.72 -10.02
N HIS A 211 33.71 -8.88 -10.50
CA HIS A 211 32.98 -10.13 -10.32
C HIS A 211 32.88 -10.55 -8.84
N GLU A 212 33.91 -10.30 -8.03
CA GLU A 212 33.85 -10.54 -6.57
C GLU A 212 32.79 -9.64 -5.89
N LEU A 213 32.61 -8.40 -6.36
CA LEU A 213 31.51 -7.54 -5.90
C LEU A 213 30.15 -8.10 -6.32
N ARG A 214 29.99 -8.51 -7.57
CA ARG A 214 28.76 -9.17 -8.07
C ARG A 214 28.44 -10.45 -7.28
N ASP A 215 29.44 -11.22 -6.91
CA ASP A 215 29.27 -12.41 -6.06
C ASP A 215 28.76 -12.06 -4.65
N ASN A 216 28.97 -10.83 -4.16
CA ASN A 216 28.34 -10.38 -2.91
C ASN A 216 26.83 -10.25 -3.05
N TYR A 217 26.33 -9.75 -4.19
CA TYR A 217 24.90 -9.67 -4.47
C TYR A 217 24.26 -11.07 -4.46
N TYR A 218 24.84 -12.04 -5.19
CA TYR A 218 24.29 -13.40 -5.22
C TYR A 218 24.37 -14.14 -3.89
N ARG A 219 25.29 -13.72 -2.99
CA ARG A 219 25.39 -14.22 -1.61
C ARG A 219 24.49 -13.47 -0.62
N ALA A 220 23.87 -12.35 -1.01
CA ALA A 220 22.90 -11.66 -0.19
C ALA A 220 21.56 -12.39 -0.21
N SER A 221 20.80 -12.24 0.87
CA SER A 221 19.51 -12.91 1.05
C SER A 221 18.40 -12.14 0.34
N GLU A 222 17.40 -12.86 -0.15
CA GLU A 222 16.10 -12.27 -0.47
C GLU A 222 15.52 -11.62 0.79
N ILE A 223 14.76 -10.54 0.59
CA ILE A 223 14.08 -9.87 1.69
C ILE A 223 12.75 -10.60 1.93
N ASP A 224 12.56 -11.10 3.15
CA ASP A 224 11.33 -11.80 3.50
C ASP A 224 10.18 -10.82 3.65
N LEU A 225 9.19 -10.95 2.78
CA LEU A 225 8.08 -10.03 2.68
C LEU A 225 6.86 -10.57 3.43
N THR A 226 6.27 -9.71 4.24
CA THR A 226 4.92 -9.93 4.74
C THR A 226 3.94 -9.43 3.70
N MET A 227 3.16 -10.36 3.14
CA MET A 227 1.94 -10.00 2.42
C MET A 227 1.03 -9.27 3.41
N LYS A 228 0.52 -8.10 3.02
CA LYS A 228 -0.58 -7.46 3.75
C LYS A 228 -1.73 -8.46 3.78
N GLU A 229 -1.91 -9.14 4.94
CA GLU A 229 -2.84 -10.25 5.06
C GLU A 229 -4.22 -9.81 4.59
N MET A 230 -4.78 -10.61 3.69
CA MET A 230 -6.18 -10.52 3.34
C MET A 230 -7.01 -10.91 4.56
N PRO A 231 -7.90 -10.04 5.10
CA PRO A 231 -9.01 -10.51 5.92
C PRO A 231 -9.60 -11.79 5.30
N ARG A 232 -9.69 -12.84 6.13
CA ARG A 232 -10.11 -14.19 5.71
C ARG A 232 -11.45 -14.20 4.97
N GLU A 233 -12.27 -13.17 5.21
CA GLU A 233 -13.59 -12.89 4.63
C GLU A 233 -13.55 -12.58 3.12
N ALA A 234 -12.41 -12.21 2.55
CA ALA A 234 -12.25 -11.94 1.12
C ALA A 234 -11.88 -13.18 0.28
N ASN A 235 -11.56 -14.32 0.91
CA ASN A 235 -11.37 -15.57 0.19
C ASN A 235 -12.70 -16.26 -0.16
N ASP A 236 -13.80 -15.78 0.42
CA ASP A 236 -15.09 -16.44 0.24
C ASP A 236 -15.79 -16.01 -1.04
N SER A 237 -15.57 -14.78 -1.54
CA SER A 237 -16.20 -14.32 -2.80
C SER A 237 -15.26 -14.35 -3.99
N SER A 238 -15.80 -14.76 -5.15
CA SER A 238 -15.11 -14.72 -6.43
C SER A 238 -15.24 -13.38 -7.17
N LEU A 239 -16.03 -12.44 -6.63
CA LEU A 239 -16.44 -11.18 -7.27
C LEU A 239 -16.18 -9.93 -6.44
N SER A 240 -16.13 -10.12 -5.13
CA SER A 240 -15.78 -9.13 -4.15
C SER A 240 -14.29 -9.28 -3.84
N LEU A 241 -13.52 -8.28 -4.23
CA LEU A 241 -12.34 -7.88 -3.46
C LEU A 241 -12.74 -6.86 -2.36
N CYS A 242 -14.05 -6.75 -2.07
CA CYS A 242 -14.67 -5.74 -1.19
C CYS A 242 -14.22 -5.81 0.26
N GLY A 243 -13.77 -6.97 0.73
CA GLY A 243 -13.35 -7.14 2.12
C GLY A 243 -12.03 -6.44 2.48
N ASN A 244 -11.20 -6.04 1.51
CA ASN A 244 -9.75 -5.96 1.75
C ASN A 244 -9.03 -4.68 1.39
N TRP A 245 -9.72 -3.62 1.01
CA TRP A 245 -9.08 -2.33 0.82
C TRP A 245 -9.18 -1.59 2.15
N LYS A 246 -8.12 -1.48 2.95
CA LYS A 246 -8.12 -0.49 4.05
C LYS A 246 -8.17 0.97 3.54
N SER A 247 -8.14 1.19 2.22
CA SER A 247 -8.55 2.46 1.62
C SER A 247 -10.07 2.64 1.54
N ILE A 248 -10.86 1.60 1.81
CA ILE A 248 -12.30 1.66 2.03
C ILE A 248 -12.54 2.43 3.33
N GLY A 249 -13.20 3.58 3.21
CA GLY A 249 -13.34 4.56 4.29
C GLY A 249 -12.20 5.58 4.42
N THR A 250 -11.11 5.46 3.65
CA THR A 250 -10.09 6.51 3.58
C THR A 250 -10.67 7.73 2.90
N LEU A 251 -10.41 8.90 3.48
CA LEU A 251 -10.77 10.18 2.88
C LEU A 251 -10.18 10.21 1.47
N SER A 252 -11.02 10.25 0.44
CA SER A 252 -10.51 10.63 -0.87
C SER A 252 -10.10 12.10 -0.79
N PHE A 253 -9.18 12.50 -1.67
CA PHE A 253 -8.83 13.92 -1.83
C PHE A 253 -10.00 14.77 -2.36
N TYR A 254 -11.13 14.13 -2.69
CA TYR A 254 -12.28 14.79 -3.29
C TYR A 254 -13.22 15.36 -2.22
N THR A 255 -13.44 16.66 -2.30
CA THR A 255 -14.36 17.39 -1.41
C THR A 255 -15.82 17.14 -1.74
N ASP A 256 -16.12 16.81 -2.99
CA ASP A 256 -17.45 16.50 -3.50
C ASP A 256 -17.38 15.57 -4.73
N PHE A 257 -18.54 15.09 -5.17
CA PHE A 257 -18.62 14.17 -6.30
C PHE A 257 -18.31 14.82 -7.65
N GLN A 258 -18.51 16.13 -7.84
CA GLN A 258 -18.08 16.78 -9.08
C GLN A 258 -16.55 16.78 -9.15
N ASN A 259 -15.89 17.14 -8.05
CA ASN A 259 -14.44 17.09 -7.94
C ASN A 259 -13.91 15.65 -8.15
N CYS A 260 -14.61 14.64 -7.62
CA CYS A 260 -14.30 13.23 -7.88
C CYS A 260 -14.40 12.89 -9.38
N ILE A 261 -15.49 13.29 -10.05
CA ILE A 261 -15.74 13.03 -11.47
C ILE A 261 -14.71 13.75 -12.37
N ASP A 262 -14.39 15.00 -12.06
CA ASP A 262 -13.41 15.80 -12.82
C ASP A 262 -12.01 15.16 -12.75
N ASN A 263 -11.67 14.57 -11.60
CA ASN A 263 -10.39 13.89 -11.39
C ASN A 263 -10.37 12.44 -11.86
N LEU A 264 -11.52 11.78 -12.07
CA LEU A 264 -11.57 10.39 -12.54
C LEU A 264 -11.50 10.24 -14.06
N ASP A 265 -11.15 11.32 -14.77
CA ASP A 265 -11.18 11.44 -16.23
C ASP A 265 -12.56 11.02 -16.77
N SER A 266 -13.46 11.99 -16.91
CA SER A 266 -14.79 11.80 -17.49
C SER A 266 -14.80 11.14 -18.89
N GLN A 267 -13.67 11.15 -19.61
CA GLN A 267 -13.54 10.43 -20.87
C GLN A 267 -13.34 8.92 -20.67
N ARG A 268 -12.87 8.48 -19.51
CA ARG A 268 -12.54 7.08 -19.20
C ARG A 268 -13.52 6.37 -18.28
N CYS A 269 -14.39 7.09 -17.58
CA CYS A 269 -15.37 6.46 -16.69
C CYS A 269 -16.81 6.86 -17.04
N ASN A 270 -17.75 5.97 -16.71
CA ASN A 270 -19.18 6.24 -16.67
C ASN A 270 -19.62 6.37 -15.20
N TYR A 271 -20.68 7.14 -14.95
CA TYR A 271 -21.09 7.50 -13.59
C TYR A 271 -22.60 7.36 -13.40
N ALA A 272 -23.03 6.97 -12.20
CA ALA A 272 -24.44 6.94 -11.81
C ALA A 272 -24.61 7.32 -10.34
N LYS A 273 -25.60 8.15 -10.02
CA LYS A 273 -26.06 8.31 -8.63
C LYS A 273 -26.99 7.15 -8.30
N VAL A 274 -26.74 6.48 -7.19
CA VAL A 274 -27.54 5.34 -6.72
C VAL A 274 -27.98 5.55 -5.28
N LYS A 275 -29.05 4.88 -4.86
CA LYS A 275 -29.49 4.85 -3.46
C LYS A 275 -29.27 3.46 -2.90
N VAL A 276 -28.61 3.36 -1.75
CA VAL A 276 -28.29 2.09 -1.06
C VAL A 276 -28.89 2.15 0.34
N GLY A 277 -29.71 1.18 0.70
CA GLY A 277 -30.76 1.34 1.72
C GLY A 277 -30.28 1.62 3.15
N ASN A 278 -29.08 1.16 3.51
CA ASN A 278 -28.52 1.32 4.85
C ASN A 278 -27.67 2.59 5.03
N TYR A 279 -27.53 3.39 3.97
CA TYR A 279 -26.71 4.59 3.97
C TYR A 279 -27.57 5.82 3.69
N ASP A 280 -27.46 6.82 4.56
CA ASP A 280 -28.27 8.05 4.55
C ASP A 280 -27.68 9.18 3.70
N GLY A 281 -26.45 9.01 3.20
CA GLY A 281 -25.81 9.95 2.29
C GLY A 281 -26.00 9.63 0.81
N ASP A 282 -25.29 10.37 -0.04
CA ASP A 282 -25.29 10.13 -1.48
C ASP A 282 -24.25 9.07 -1.88
N VAL A 283 -24.59 8.24 -2.88
CA VAL A 283 -23.69 7.22 -3.44
C VAL A 283 -23.48 7.47 -4.92
N LEU A 284 -22.21 7.50 -5.33
CA LEU A 284 -21.77 7.59 -6.72
C LEU A 284 -21.18 6.24 -7.15
N ALA A 285 -21.82 5.56 -8.08
CA ALA A 285 -21.28 4.39 -8.76
C ALA A 285 -20.44 4.84 -9.97
N VAL A 286 -19.23 4.31 -10.11
CA VAL A 286 -18.28 4.65 -11.18
C VAL A 286 -17.80 3.39 -11.89
N GLN A 287 -17.95 3.34 -13.20
CA GLN A 287 -17.54 2.21 -14.03
C GLN A 287 -16.48 2.66 -15.04
N PRO A 288 -15.25 2.11 -15.01
CA PRO A 288 -14.26 2.37 -16.06
C PRO A 288 -14.75 1.86 -17.43
N LYS A 289 -14.62 2.66 -18.48
CA LYS A 289 -15.03 2.31 -19.84
C LYS A 289 -14.17 1.21 -20.46
N ASN A 290 -12.91 1.12 -20.06
CA ASN A 290 -11.98 0.06 -20.48
C ASN A 290 -12.12 -1.22 -19.65
N GLU A 291 -12.88 -1.18 -18.54
CA GLU A 291 -13.13 -2.34 -17.70
C GLU A 291 -14.58 -2.31 -17.18
N PRO A 292 -15.58 -2.59 -18.05
CA PRO A 292 -16.99 -2.48 -17.70
C PRO A 292 -17.44 -3.50 -16.64
N ARG A 293 -16.60 -4.47 -16.31
CA ARG A 293 -16.83 -5.45 -15.25
C ARG A 293 -16.59 -4.88 -13.85
N CYS A 294 -15.92 -3.72 -13.75
CA CYS A 294 -15.62 -3.06 -12.49
C CYS A 294 -16.62 -1.94 -12.19
N VAL A 295 -17.17 -1.91 -10.98
CA VAL A 295 -17.96 -0.78 -10.47
C VAL A 295 -17.46 -0.37 -9.10
N TYR A 296 -16.97 0.86 -8.99
CA TYR A 296 -16.57 1.50 -7.74
C TYR A 296 -17.75 2.23 -7.12
N PHE A 297 -17.88 2.16 -5.80
CA PHE A 297 -18.91 2.87 -5.04
C PHE A 297 -18.23 3.91 -4.16
N PHE A 298 -18.56 5.17 -4.40
CA PHE A 298 -18.12 6.30 -3.60
C PHE A 298 -19.30 6.83 -2.78
N THR A 299 -19.03 7.26 -1.55
CA THR A 299 -20.03 7.75 -0.61
C THR A 299 -19.70 9.17 -0.19
N LYS A 300 -20.73 9.97 0.07
CA LYS A 300 -20.58 11.31 0.64
C LYS A 300 -21.72 11.63 1.62
N LYS A 301 -21.38 12.14 2.80
CA LYS A 301 -22.32 12.78 3.74
C LYS A 301 -22.17 14.30 3.71
N ASP A 302 -23.16 15.00 4.23
CA ASP A 302 -23.08 16.46 4.40
C ASP A 302 -21.95 16.82 5.37
N GLY A 303 -21.10 17.75 4.95
CA GLY A 303 -19.92 18.16 5.71
C GLY A 303 -18.74 17.18 5.68
N GLU A 304 -18.86 16.05 5.00
CA GLU A 304 -17.77 15.09 4.81
C GLU A 304 -17.21 15.11 3.38
N ASN A 305 -15.94 14.74 3.25
CA ASN A 305 -15.32 14.45 1.96
C ASN A 305 -15.87 13.14 1.38
N VAL A 306 -15.66 12.96 0.07
CA VAL A 306 -15.98 11.72 -0.61
C VAL A 306 -15.08 10.59 -0.08
N ARG A 307 -15.63 9.39 0.02
CA ARG A 307 -14.89 8.16 0.38
C ARG A 307 -15.16 7.09 -0.66
N VAL A 308 -14.22 6.16 -0.81
CA VAL A 308 -14.48 4.90 -1.53
C VAL A 308 -15.07 3.93 -0.51
N ALA A 309 -16.29 3.45 -0.76
CA ALA A 309 -16.93 2.41 0.05
C ALA A 309 -16.56 1.00 -0.41
N GLY A 310 -16.17 0.82 -1.67
CA GLY A 310 -15.73 -0.46 -2.20
C GLY A 310 -15.84 -0.51 -3.70
N PHE A 311 -15.53 -1.65 -4.29
CA PHE A 311 -15.75 -1.90 -5.72
C PHE A 311 -16.13 -3.35 -5.93
N LEU A 312 -16.88 -3.60 -6.99
CA LEU A 312 -17.34 -4.92 -7.40
C LEU A 312 -16.74 -5.24 -8.76
N TYR A 313 -16.32 -6.48 -8.91
CA TYR A 313 -15.91 -7.06 -10.18
C TYR A 313 -16.97 -8.09 -10.59
N THR A 314 -17.37 -8.15 -11.85
CA THR A 314 -18.27 -9.20 -12.36
C THR A 314 -17.63 -9.94 -13.53
N ASP A 315 -18.27 -11.02 -13.99
CA ASP A 315 -17.80 -11.78 -15.16
C ASP A 315 -18.07 -11.08 -16.51
N GLY A 316 -18.80 -9.96 -16.49
CA GLY A 316 -19.21 -9.20 -17.67
C GLY A 316 -20.46 -9.71 -18.36
N THR A 317 -20.93 -10.93 -18.05
CA THR A 317 -22.24 -11.43 -18.49
C THR A 317 -23.33 -11.10 -17.47
N HIS A 318 -22.94 -10.86 -16.22
CA HIS A 318 -23.79 -10.43 -15.12
C HIS A 318 -23.41 -9.00 -14.69
N PRO A 319 -24.02 -7.95 -15.26
CA PRO A 319 -23.74 -6.58 -14.85
C PRO A 319 -24.14 -6.32 -13.39
N VAL A 320 -23.53 -5.31 -12.77
CA VAL A 320 -23.95 -4.88 -11.44
C VAL A 320 -25.34 -4.24 -11.51
N LYS A 321 -26.24 -4.71 -10.66
CA LYS A 321 -27.64 -4.26 -10.59
C LYS A 321 -27.95 -3.66 -9.23
N ILE A 322 -29.04 -2.92 -9.15
CA ILE A 322 -29.54 -2.37 -7.90
C ILE A 322 -31.07 -2.48 -7.85
N LYS A 323 -31.60 -2.83 -6.66
CA LYS A 323 -33.03 -2.86 -6.39
C LYS A 323 -33.28 -2.65 -4.91
N ASP A 324 -34.23 -1.77 -4.57
CA ASP A 324 -34.66 -1.52 -3.20
C ASP A 324 -33.50 -1.24 -2.23
N GLY A 325 -32.46 -0.54 -2.73
CA GLY A 325 -31.28 -0.19 -1.94
C GLY A 325 -30.27 -1.33 -1.73
N VAL A 326 -30.45 -2.47 -2.40
CA VAL A 326 -29.51 -3.62 -2.39
C VAL A 326 -28.77 -3.66 -3.72
N ILE A 327 -27.45 -3.76 -3.65
CA ILE A 327 -26.58 -3.92 -4.82
C ILE A 327 -26.45 -5.42 -5.10
N TYR A 328 -26.56 -5.82 -6.36
CA TYR A 328 -26.38 -7.20 -6.80
C TYR A 328 -25.15 -7.27 -7.71
N ALA A 329 -24.22 -8.16 -7.41
CA ALA A 329 -23.09 -8.49 -8.27
C ALA A 329 -22.91 -10.00 -8.28
N CYS A 330 -23.36 -10.63 -9.35
CA CYS A 330 -23.36 -12.08 -9.50
C CYS A 330 -22.40 -12.50 -10.62
N ASN A 331 -22.11 -13.79 -10.70
CA ASN A 331 -21.45 -14.43 -11.83
C ASN A 331 -21.94 -15.86 -12.01
N GLU A 332 -21.38 -16.59 -12.97
CA GLU A 332 -21.73 -18.00 -13.23
C GLU A 332 -21.54 -18.97 -12.04
N ASN A 333 -20.81 -18.58 -11.00
CA ASN A 333 -20.41 -19.40 -9.87
C ASN A 333 -20.85 -18.86 -8.49
N SER A 334 -21.34 -17.62 -8.41
CA SER A 334 -21.79 -16.98 -7.18
C SER A 334 -22.93 -15.99 -7.38
N PHE A 335 -23.83 -15.98 -6.41
CA PHE A 335 -24.89 -15.01 -6.24
C PHE A 335 -24.51 -14.16 -5.03
N GLU A 336 -24.38 -12.85 -5.24
CA GLU A 336 -23.89 -11.97 -4.19
C GLU A 336 -24.66 -10.66 -4.18
N THR A 337 -25.03 -10.22 -2.98
CA THR A 337 -25.67 -8.94 -2.73
C THR A 337 -24.93 -8.15 -1.68
N TYR A 338 -25.01 -6.84 -1.76
CA TYR A 338 -24.21 -5.92 -0.98
C TYR A 338 -25.03 -4.75 -0.44
N LEU A 339 -24.57 -4.25 0.69
CA LEU A 339 -25.03 -3.04 1.35
C LEU A 339 -23.84 -2.12 1.60
N ILE A 340 -24.10 -0.83 1.76
CA ILE A 340 -23.11 0.11 2.28
C ILE A 340 -23.36 0.29 3.77
N THR A 341 -22.31 0.32 4.59
CA THR A 341 -22.42 0.55 6.04
C THR A 341 -23.03 1.91 6.36
N PRO A 342 -23.70 2.09 7.51
CA PRO A 342 -24.34 3.36 7.86
C PRO A 342 -23.37 4.56 7.93
N ASP A 343 -22.09 4.31 8.21
CA ASP A 343 -21.05 5.34 8.21
C ASP A 343 -20.47 5.62 6.80
N GLY A 344 -20.97 4.93 5.77
CA GLY A 344 -20.55 5.08 4.38
C GLY A 344 -19.16 4.57 4.10
N LYS A 345 -18.51 3.93 5.07
CA LYS A 345 -17.11 3.56 4.92
C LYS A 345 -16.93 2.31 4.11
N GLU A 346 -17.84 1.33 4.17
CA GLU A 346 -17.63 -0.01 3.64
C GLU A 346 -18.80 -0.54 2.82
N LEU A 347 -18.47 -1.34 1.81
CA LEU A 347 -19.37 -2.19 1.05
C LEU A 347 -19.29 -3.61 1.61
N VAL A 348 -20.38 -4.08 2.20
CA VAL A 348 -20.43 -5.36 2.94
C VAL A 348 -21.36 -6.35 2.29
N HIS A 349 -21.02 -7.63 2.35
CA HIS A 349 -21.92 -8.68 1.87
C HIS A 349 -23.18 -8.73 2.71
N LYS A 350 -24.29 -8.63 1.99
CA LYS A 350 -25.60 -8.95 2.52
C LYS A 350 -25.86 -10.44 2.33
N ASP A 351 -25.91 -10.94 1.11
CA ASP A 351 -26.12 -12.36 0.81
C ASP A 351 -24.99 -12.88 -0.08
N TYR A 352 -24.54 -14.11 0.16
CA TYR A 352 -23.53 -14.78 -0.66
C TYR A 352 -23.89 -16.25 -0.79
N VAL A 353 -23.92 -16.78 -2.00
CA VAL A 353 -24.11 -18.22 -2.26
C VAL A 353 -23.28 -18.63 -3.47
N ASN A 354 -22.47 -19.67 -3.34
CA ASN A 354 -21.70 -20.22 -4.45
C ASN A 354 -22.30 -21.50 -5.03
N LYS A 355 -21.78 -21.91 -6.19
CA LYS A 355 -22.20 -23.11 -6.94
C LYS A 355 -22.13 -24.43 -6.15
N SER A 356 -21.33 -24.48 -5.08
CA SER A 356 -21.28 -25.62 -4.14
C SER A 356 -22.40 -25.58 -3.09
N ASN A 357 -23.34 -24.63 -3.19
CA ASN A 357 -24.41 -24.33 -2.23
C ASN A 357 -23.89 -23.93 -0.85
N TRP A 358 -22.65 -23.45 -0.77
CA TRP A 358 -22.12 -22.85 0.45
C TRP A 358 -22.34 -21.35 0.39
N GLY A 359 -22.73 -20.76 1.53
CA GLY A 359 -23.00 -19.34 1.59
C GLY A 359 -23.64 -18.89 2.89
N TYR A 360 -24.03 -17.62 2.94
CA TYR A 360 -24.69 -16.99 4.07
C TYR A 360 -25.68 -15.91 3.62
N THR A 361 -26.58 -15.54 4.52
CA THR A 361 -27.45 -14.38 4.38
C THR A 361 -27.28 -13.45 5.57
N ASN A 362 -27.49 -12.16 5.34
CA ASN A 362 -27.44 -11.11 6.34
C ASN A 362 -28.62 -10.18 6.09
N ASP A 363 -29.34 -9.85 7.16
CA ASP A 363 -30.45 -8.91 7.13
C ASP A 363 -29.99 -7.46 7.37
N SER A 364 -28.71 -7.26 7.65
CA SER A 364 -28.11 -5.98 7.97
C SER A 364 -26.73 -5.81 7.35
N SER A 365 -26.08 -4.66 7.59
CA SER A 365 -24.67 -4.44 7.27
C SER A 365 -23.72 -4.92 8.38
N ASP A 366 -24.25 -5.42 9.50
CA ASP A 366 -23.45 -5.96 10.60
C ASP A 366 -23.09 -7.42 10.27
N GLN A 367 -21.82 -7.66 9.94
CA GLN A 367 -21.36 -8.97 9.51
C GLN A 367 -21.47 -10.04 10.60
N SER A 368 -21.52 -9.65 11.88
CA SER A 368 -21.66 -10.59 13.00
C SER A 368 -23.04 -11.26 13.04
N LYS A 369 -24.01 -10.75 12.28
CA LYS A 369 -25.39 -11.28 12.20
C LYS A 369 -25.62 -12.25 11.03
N ARG A 370 -24.55 -12.60 10.30
CA ARG A 370 -24.64 -13.59 9.22
C ARG A 370 -25.16 -14.92 9.75
N VAL A 371 -26.01 -15.54 8.95
CA VAL A 371 -26.50 -16.91 9.17
C VAL A 371 -26.23 -17.74 7.94
N ASP A 372 -25.88 -19.02 8.14
CA ASP A 372 -25.61 -19.95 7.05
C ASP A 372 -26.80 -20.04 6.09
N TYR A 373 -26.51 -19.97 4.80
CA TYR A 373 -27.53 -20.12 3.77
C TYR A 373 -27.85 -21.61 3.59
N THR A 374 -29.10 -22.00 3.84
CA THR A 374 -29.53 -23.40 3.74
C THR A 374 -30.17 -23.77 2.39
N GLY A 375 -30.23 -22.83 1.45
CA GLY A 375 -30.83 -23.05 0.13
C GLY A 375 -29.85 -23.64 -0.89
N LYS A 376 -30.20 -23.52 -2.17
CA LYS A 376 -29.33 -23.94 -3.28
C LYS A 376 -28.96 -22.75 -4.15
N PHE A 377 -27.77 -22.76 -4.72
CA PHE A 377 -27.31 -21.74 -5.66
C PHE A 377 -28.24 -21.57 -6.86
N ASN A 378 -28.75 -22.68 -7.38
CA ASN A 378 -29.71 -22.70 -8.49
C ASN A 378 -31.16 -22.51 -8.00
N ASP A 379 -31.39 -22.00 -6.79
CA ASP A 379 -32.74 -21.62 -6.36
C ASP A 379 -33.23 -20.48 -7.25
N SER A 380 -34.33 -20.73 -7.97
CA SER A 380 -34.89 -19.77 -8.91
C SER A 380 -35.18 -18.44 -8.23
N LYS A 381 -35.50 -18.42 -6.94
CA LYS A 381 -35.80 -17.18 -6.20
C LYS A 381 -34.61 -16.21 -6.13
N LEU A 382 -33.39 -16.72 -6.02
CA LEU A 382 -32.18 -15.87 -6.01
C LEU A 382 -32.02 -15.20 -7.37
N TRP A 383 -32.07 -16.00 -8.43
CA TRP A 383 -31.90 -15.53 -9.80
C TRP A 383 -33.07 -14.68 -10.28
N ASP A 384 -34.29 -14.96 -9.84
CA ASP A 384 -35.48 -14.12 -10.06
C ASP A 384 -35.31 -12.76 -9.39
N ALA A 385 -34.74 -12.71 -8.18
CA ALA A 385 -34.42 -11.45 -7.51
C ALA A 385 -33.40 -10.63 -8.31
N TYR A 386 -32.28 -11.24 -8.73
CA TYR A 386 -31.28 -10.61 -9.59
C TYR A 386 -31.85 -10.14 -10.93
N ASN A 387 -32.64 -10.98 -11.59
CA ASN A 387 -33.24 -10.66 -12.89
C ASN A 387 -34.32 -9.56 -12.79
N SER A 388 -34.98 -9.44 -11.64
CA SER A 388 -35.92 -8.35 -11.36
C SER A 388 -35.25 -7.03 -10.94
N ALA A 389 -33.95 -7.03 -10.68
CA ALA A 389 -33.20 -5.82 -10.35
C ALA A 389 -32.86 -5.02 -11.62
N SER A 390 -32.71 -3.71 -11.46
CA SER A 390 -32.36 -2.83 -12.58
C SER A 390 -30.86 -2.76 -12.71
N GLU A 391 -30.34 -2.87 -13.94
CA GLU A 391 -28.95 -2.52 -14.22
C GLU A 391 -28.69 -1.06 -13.82
N ILE A 392 -27.51 -0.79 -13.25
CA ILE A 392 -27.12 0.58 -12.96
C ILE A 392 -26.98 1.31 -14.29
N SER A 393 -27.84 2.30 -14.54
CA SER A 393 -27.79 3.11 -15.75
C SER A 393 -26.70 4.17 -15.61
N PHE A 394 -25.53 3.88 -16.16
CA PHE A 394 -24.44 4.85 -16.19
C PHE A 394 -24.65 5.87 -17.32
N ASN A 395 -24.67 7.15 -16.96
CA ASN A 395 -24.85 8.22 -17.93
C ASN A 395 -23.50 8.62 -18.55
N LEU A 396 -23.51 8.81 -19.87
CA LEU A 396 -22.35 9.26 -20.66
C LEU A 396 -22.17 10.78 -20.67
N THR A 397 -23.15 11.54 -20.17
CA THR A 397 -23.18 13.00 -20.26
C THR A 397 -23.06 13.65 -18.88
N ALA A 398 -22.29 14.74 -18.85
CA ALA A 398 -21.80 15.44 -17.67
C ALA A 398 -22.82 15.52 -16.51
N TRP A 399 -22.31 15.21 -15.31
CA TRP A 399 -22.95 15.52 -14.04
C TRP A 399 -23.30 17.02 -14.06
N LYS A 400 -24.59 17.35 -13.96
CA LYS A 400 -25.09 18.73 -13.86
C LYS A 400 -25.95 18.88 -12.62
#